data_AF-A0A2G9THZ9-F1
#
_entry.id   AF-A0A2G9THZ9-F1
#
_cell.length_a   1.000
_cell.length_b   1.000
_cell.length_c   1.000
_cell.angle_alpha   90.00
_cell.angle_beta   90.00
_cell.angle_gamma   90.00
#
_symmetry.space_group_name_H-M   'P 1'
#
loop_
_entity.id
_entity.type
_entity.pdbx_description
1 polymer ?
#
loop_
_entity_poly.entity_id
_entity_poly.type
_entity_poly.pdbx_seq_one_letter_code
_entity_poly.pdbx_strand_id
1 'polypeptide(L)'
;MIDLGGHAGPSSLELEAIAAVHELSYGVQSMSVSEMLPRTADMIFVNLTTIEGQPYCLELTHKGWRITSLRTDCMIGDFTRIELFTKYYASPCELMETISPGFRERSNEKLSLRQKMIEVSLSRQSNRKR
;
A
#
# COMPACT_ATOMS: atom_id res chain seq x y z
N MET A 1 31.77 -0.19 28.77
CA MET A 1 31.16 -0.23 27.42
C MET A 1 29.66 -0.18 27.63
N ILE A 2 29.09 1.01 27.60
CA ILE A 2 27.64 1.21 27.76
C ILE A 2 27.23 1.91 26.47
N ASP A 3 26.61 1.17 25.57
CA ASP A 3 25.99 1.73 24.38
C ASP A 3 24.74 2.47 24.83
N LEU A 4 24.80 3.80 24.79
CA LEU A 4 23.67 4.67 25.04
C LEU A 4 22.79 4.60 23.80
N GLY A 5 21.78 3.72 23.88
CA GLY A 5 20.76 3.51 22.85
C GLY A 5 20.36 4.82 22.19
N GLY A 6 20.94 5.06 21.01
CA GLY A 6 20.57 6.14 20.15
C GLY A 6 19.09 5.98 19.84
N HIS A 7 18.31 7.04 20.02
CA HIS A 7 17.00 7.14 19.42
C HIS A 7 17.22 7.20 17.90
N ALA A 8 17.45 6.03 17.29
CA ALA A 8 17.39 5.87 15.86
C ALA A 8 15.94 6.18 15.49
N GLY A 9 15.76 7.23 14.68
CA GLY A 9 14.46 7.54 14.11
C GLY A 9 13.90 6.35 13.33
N PRO A 10 12.65 6.46 12.85
CA PRO A 10 12.00 5.36 12.16
C PRO A 10 12.86 4.86 10.99
N SER A 11 12.92 3.53 10.82
CA SER A 11 13.64 2.93 9.70
C SER A 11 13.04 3.36 8.36
N SER A 12 13.78 3.18 7.26
CA SER A 12 13.26 3.48 5.92
C SER A 12 11.96 2.71 5.62
N LEU A 13 11.89 1.44 6.05
CA LEU A 13 10.68 0.64 5.87
C LEU A 13 9.54 1.11 6.77
N GLU A 14 9.83 1.58 7.98
CA GLU A 14 8.79 2.13 8.87
C GLU A 14 8.17 3.39 8.27
N LEU A 15 9.01 4.28 7.71
CA LEU A 15 8.54 5.45 6.99
C LEU A 15 7.72 5.07 5.76
N GLU A 16 8.13 4.05 5.01
CA GLU A 16 7.39 3.56 3.84
C GLU A 16 6.03 2.95 4.24
N ALA A 17 5.98 2.16 5.31
CA ALA A 17 4.74 1.59 5.82
C ALA A 17 3.76 2.69 6.28
N ILE A 18 4.25 3.72 6.98
CA ILE A 18 3.45 4.87 7.39
C ILE A 18 2.93 5.64 6.17
N ALA A 19 3.80 5.89 5.18
CA ALA A 19 3.41 6.57 3.95
C ALA A 19 2.33 5.78 3.21
N ALA A 20 2.45 4.46 3.11
CA ALA A 20 1.47 3.59 2.46
C ALA A 20 0.10 3.63 3.15
N VAL A 21 0.06 3.60 4.49
CA VAL A 21 -1.19 3.72 5.28
C VAL A 21 -1.90 5.04 4.95
N HIS A 22 -1.15 6.15 4.90
CA HIS A 22 -1.72 7.43 4.54
C HIS A 22 -2.17 7.49 3.08
N GLU A 23 -1.32 7.04 2.15
CA GLU A 23 -1.57 7.08 0.71
C GLU A 23 -2.82 6.28 0.33
N LEU A 24 -2.99 5.08 0.90
CA LEU A 24 -4.06 4.16 0.53
C LEU A 24 -5.36 4.35 1.32
N SER A 25 -5.38 5.23 2.32
CA SER A 25 -6.54 5.46 3.20
C SER A 25 -7.87 5.72 2.47
N TYR A 26 -7.84 6.28 1.25
CA TYR A 26 -9.03 6.55 0.45
C TYR A 26 -9.65 5.31 -0.22
N GLY A 27 -8.90 4.21 -0.31
CA GLY A 27 -9.20 3.07 -1.15
C GLY A 27 -9.31 1.73 -0.41
N VAL A 28 -9.37 1.79 0.93
CA VAL A 28 -9.40 0.63 1.83
C VAL A 28 -10.45 0.84 2.92
N GLN A 29 -10.92 -0.22 3.57
CA GLN A 29 -11.69 -0.09 4.82
C GLN A 29 -10.75 0.20 6.00
N SER A 30 -9.60 -0.47 6.05
CA SER A 30 -8.56 -0.23 7.06
C SER A 30 -7.18 -0.63 6.56
N MET A 31 -6.15 0.02 7.08
CA MET A 31 -4.76 -0.37 6.89
C MET A 31 -3.94 0.10 8.09
N SER A 32 -3.09 -0.78 8.66
CA SER A 32 -2.26 -0.45 9.81
C SER A 32 -1.06 -1.37 9.91
N VAL A 33 0.04 -0.90 10.50
CA VAL A 33 1.16 -1.77 10.88
C VAL A 33 0.65 -2.80 11.91
N SER A 34 1.03 -4.05 11.76
CA SER A 34 0.66 -5.11 12.72
C SER A 34 1.34 -4.85 14.06
N GLU A 35 0.57 -4.94 15.14
CA GLU A 35 1.09 -4.88 16.52
C GLU A 35 1.48 -6.27 17.06
N MET A 36 1.10 -7.33 16.33
CA MET A 36 1.25 -8.72 16.76
C MET A 36 2.44 -9.43 16.11
N LEU A 37 2.88 -8.95 14.94
CA LEU A 37 3.92 -9.57 14.13
C LEU A 37 5.25 -8.80 14.21
N PRO A 38 6.38 -9.45 13.85
CA PRO A 38 7.69 -8.82 13.95
C PRO A 38 7.80 -7.49 13.20
N ARG A 39 8.40 -6.51 13.86
CA ARG A 39 8.73 -5.22 13.28
C ARG A 39 10.22 -4.96 13.47
N THR A 40 10.96 -5.00 12.37
CA THR A 40 12.42 -4.82 12.35
C THR A 40 12.81 -3.77 11.30
N ALA A 41 14.10 -3.44 11.25
CA ALA A 41 14.62 -2.53 10.23
C ALA A 41 14.47 -3.05 8.79
N ASP A 42 14.44 -4.38 8.61
CA ASP A 42 14.46 -5.06 7.31
C ASP A 42 13.11 -5.69 6.91
N MET A 43 12.15 -5.77 7.85
CA MET A 43 10.83 -6.37 7.62
C MET A 43 9.76 -5.77 8.53
N ILE A 44 8.62 -5.44 7.93
CA ILE A 44 7.44 -4.93 8.63
C ILE A 44 6.19 -5.64 8.13
N PHE A 45 5.31 -6.04 9.04
CA PHE A 45 3.99 -6.54 8.68
C PHE A 45 2.93 -5.45 8.74
N VAL A 46 2.05 -5.46 7.74
CA VAL A 46 0.96 -4.49 7.60
C VAL A 46 -0.34 -5.25 7.35
N ASN A 47 -1.35 -4.95 8.16
CA ASN A 47 -2.70 -5.44 7.96
C ASN A 47 -3.45 -4.50 7.03
N LEU A 48 -4.27 -5.09 6.17
CA LEU A 48 -5.06 -4.39 5.17
C LEU A 48 -6.44 -5.05 5.10
N THR A 49 -7.50 -4.26 5.15
CA THR A 49 -8.84 -4.67 4.74
C THR A 49 -9.22 -3.86 3.51
N THR A 50 -9.36 -4.56 2.39
CA THR A 50 -9.79 -3.97 1.12
C THR A 50 -11.18 -3.35 1.24
N ILE A 51 -11.59 -2.55 0.25
CA ILE A 51 -12.89 -1.91 0.31
C ILE A 51 -14.07 -2.89 0.26
N GLU A 52 -13.83 -4.07 -0.32
CA GLU A 52 -14.74 -5.19 -0.39
C GLU A 52 -14.84 -5.98 0.93
N GLY A 53 -14.03 -5.62 1.93
CA GLY A 53 -14.02 -6.28 3.24
C GLY A 53 -13.11 -7.50 3.31
N GLN A 54 -12.32 -7.78 2.27
CA GLN A 54 -11.36 -8.89 2.29
C GLN A 54 -10.11 -8.49 3.09
N PRO A 55 -9.78 -9.20 4.19
CA PRO A 55 -8.58 -8.96 4.96
C PRO A 55 -7.35 -9.62 4.32
N TYR A 56 -6.20 -8.99 4.54
CA TYR A 56 -4.87 -9.47 4.19
C TYR A 56 -3.87 -9.10 5.28
N CYS A 57 -2.85 -9.94 5.44
CA CYS A 57 -1.60 -9.55 6.05
C CYS A 57 -0.54 -9.46 4.94
N LEU A 58 0.23 -8.38 4.98
CA LEU A 58 1.28 -8.07 4.04
C LEU A 58 2.62 -8.05 4.78
N GLU A 59 3.68 -8.45 4.11
CA GLU A 59 5.03 -8.07 4.50
C GLU A 59 5.56 -6.98 3.56
N LEU A 60 6.30 -6.06 4.15
CA LEU A 60 7.14 -5.08 3.50
C LEU A 60 8.59 -5.41 3.82
N THR A 61 9.40 -5.56 2.78
CA THR A 61 10.86 -5.73 2.87
C THR A 61 11.53 -4.88 1.78
N HIS A 62 12.86 -4.87 1.71
CA HIS A 62 13.58 -4.26 0.59
C HIS A 62 13.29 -4.88 -0.78
N LYS A 63 12.64 -6.05 -0.86
CA LYS A 63 12.15 -6.63 -2.14
C LYS A 63 10.83 -6.03 -2.61
N GLY A 64 10.14 -5.26 -1.75
CA GLY A 64 8.81 -4.72 -1.97
C GLY A 64 7.75 -5.36 -1.08
N TRP A 65 6.53 -5.39 -1.58
CA TRP A 65 5.30 -5.75 -0.85
C TRP A 65 4.82 -7.14 -1.25
N ARG A 66 4.47 -8.00 -0.29
CA ARG A 66 3.96 -9.35 -0.57
C ARG A 66 2.83 -9.71 0.37
N ILE A 67 1.86 -10.46 -0.13
CA ILE A 67 0.78 -11.04 0.69
C ILE A 67 1.32 -12.25 1.45
N THR A 68 1.20 -12.26 2.77
CA THR A 68 1.59 -13.39 3.62
C THR A 68 0.38 -14.20 4.06
N SER A 69 -0.80 -13.60 4.16
CA SER A 69 -2.03 -14.29 4.53
C SER A 69 -3.29 -13.57 4.06
N LEU A 70 -4.40 -14.30 4.00
CA LEU A 70 -5.77 -13.77 3.80
C LEU A 70 -6.47 -13.47 5.13
N ARG A 71 -5.70 -13.32 6.21
CA ARG A 71 -6.15 -12.97 7.57
C ARG A 71 -5.21 -11.91 8.12
N THR A 72 -5.73 -11.03 8.96
CA THR A 72 -4.89 -10.06 9.70
C THR A 72 -3.97 -10.81 10.68
N ASP A 73 -2.80 -10.23 10.94
CA ASP A 73 -1.84 -10.72 11.94
C ASP A 73 -1.43 -12.19 11.75
N CYS A 74 -1.40 -12.64 10.49
CA CYS A 74 -1.10 -14.02 10.15
C CYS A 74 -0.06 -14.07 9.03
N MET A 75 0.89 -15.01 9.13
CA MET A 75 1.91 -15.24 8.10
C MET A 75 1.66 -16.54 7.32
N ILE A 76 0.50 -17.16 7.51
CA ILE A 76 0.16 -18.44 6.89
C ILE A 76 -0.54 -18.17 5.57
N GLY A 77 0.19 -18.43 4.47
CA GLY A 77 -0.34 -18.42 3.12
C GLY A 77 -1.13 -19.70 2.80
N ASP A 78 -1.80 -19.69 1.65
CA ASP A 78 -2.55 -20.84 1.12
C ASP A 78 -1.76 -21.48 -0.04
N PHE A 79 -1.31 -22.71 0.18
CA PHE A 79 -0.51 -23.49 -0.78
C PHE A 79 -1.25 -23.79 -2.09
N THR A 80 -2.58 -23.69 -2.12
CA THR A 80 -3.36 -23.85 -3.36
C THR A 80 -3.24 -22.65 -4.30
N ARG A 81 -2.74 -21.51 -3.79
CA ARG A 81 -2.57 -20.25 -4.54
C ARG A 81 -1.15 -19.71 -4.37
N ILE A 82 -0.14 -20.56 -4.59
CA ILE A 82 1.27 -20.25 -4.31
C ILE A 82 1.76 -18.96 -4.98
N GLU A 83 1.32 -18.66 -6.20
CA GLU A 83 1.71 -17.45 -6.93
C GLU A 83 1.29 -16.16 -6.20
N LEU A 84 0.15 -16.18 -5.52
CA LEU A 84 -0.36 -15.04 -4.76
C LEU A 84 0.54 -14.70 -3.57
N PHE A 85 1.05 -15.72 -2.86
CA PHE A 85 1.82 -15.55 -1.63
C PHE A 85 3.34 -15.47 -1.86
N THR A 86 3.80 -15.63 -3.10
CA THR A 86 5.24 -15.58 -3.45
C THR A 86 5.62 -14.35 -4.28
N LYS A 87 4.63 -13.67 -4.88
CA LYS A 87 4.86 -12.47 -5.69
C LYS A 87 5.12 -11.23 -4.82
N TYR A 88 6.25 -10.57 -5.07
CA TYR A 88 6.51 -9.22 -4.59
C TYR A 88 6.03 -8.19 -5.62
N TYR A 89 5.42 -7.12 -5.12
CA TYR A 89 5.00 -5.94 -5.86
C TYR A 89 5.93 -4.79 -5.52
N ALA A 90 6.21 -3.92 -6.50
CA ALA A 90 7.14 -2.82 -6.30
C ALA A 90 6.55 -1.70 -5.43
N SER A 91 5.22 -1.62 -5.35
CA SER A 91 4.51 -0.60 -4.57
C SER A 91 3.22 -1.17 -3.95
N PRO A 92 2.70 -0.57 -2.88
CA PRO A 92 1.44 -1.00 -2.28
C PRO A 92 0.25 -0.68 -3.23
N CYS A 93 0.38 0.35 -4.08
CA CYS A 93 -0.60 0.67 -5.13
C CYS A 93 -0.71 -0.44 -6.19
N GLU A 94 0.41 -0.94 -6.71
CA GLU A 94 0.42 -2.05 -7.68
C GLU A 94 -0.20 -3.33 -7.09
N LEU A 95 0.08 -3.61 -5.82
CA LEU A 95 -0.54 -4.70 -5.09
C LEU A 95 -2.07 -4.50 -5.00
N MET A 96 -2.52 -3.30 -4.61
CA MET A 96 -3.94 -2.96 -4.48
C MET A 96 -4.72 -3.04 -5.79
N GLU A 97 -4.12 -2.63 -6.92
CA GLU A 97 -4.71 -2.78 -8.26
C GLU A 97 -4.98 -4.25 -8.62
N THR A 98 -4.20 -5.17 -8.04
CA THR A 98 -4.36 -6.60 -8.24
C THR A 98 -5.44 -7.20 -7.34
N ILE A 99 -5.49 -6.82 -6.05
CA ILE A 99 -6.34 -7.50 -5.04
C ILE A 99 -7.66 -6.82 -4.71
N SER A 100 -7.86 -5.56 -5.09
CA SER A 100 -9.08 -4.81 -4.79
C SER A 100 -9.66 -4.18 -6.06
N PRO A 101 -10.69 -4.81 -6.67
CA PRO A 101 -11.40 -4.26 -7.82
C PRO A 101 -11.91 -2.83 -7.60
N GLY A 102 -12.47 -2.54 -6.43
CA GLY A 102 -12.99 -1.24 -6.04
C GLY A 102 -11.89 -0.19 -5.84
N PHE A 103 -10.70 -0.58 -5.36
CA PHE A 103 -9.54 0.31 -5.37
C PHE A 103 -9.15 0.68 -6.81
N ARG A 104 -9.08 -0.33 -7.69
CA ARG A 104 -8.73 -0.14 -9.10
C ARG A 104 -9.73 0.77 -9.82
N GLU A 105 -11.03 0.57 -9.60
CA GLU A 105 -12.09 1.43 -10.15
C GLU A 105 -11.94 2.88 -9.67
N ARG A 106 -11.80 3.10 -8.36
CA ARG A 106 -11.60 4.45 -7.80
C ARG A 106 -10.35 5.13 -8.34
N SER A 107 -9.26 4.38 -8.50
CA SER A 107 -8.01 4.90 -9.05
C SER A 107 -8.17 5.31 -10.51
N ASN A 108 -8.86 4.49 -11.31
CA ASN A 108 -9.20 4.81 -12.70
C ASN A 108 -10.10 6.06 -12.80
N GLU A 109 -11.12 6.16 -11.95
CA GLU A 109 -11.99 7.34 -11.89
C GLU A 109 -11.19 8.60 -11.56
N LYS A 110 -10.34 8.55 -10.54
CA LYS A 110 -9.47 9.67 -10.13
C LYS A 110 -8.53 10.10 -11.25
N LEU A 111 -7.95 9.16 -11.98
CA LEU A 111 -7.11 9.44 -13.15
C LEU A 111 -7.92 10.10 -14.27
N SER A 112 -9.11 9.57 -14.57
CA SER A 112 -9.98 10.12 -15.62
C SER A 112 -10.44 11.55 -15.31
N LEU A 113 -10.74 11.84 -14.03
CA LEU A 113 -11.13 13.18 -13.56
C LEU A 113 -9.97 14.16 -13.69
N ARG A 114 -8.76 13.76 -13.31
CA ARG A 114 -7.55 14.58 -13.46
C ARG A 114 -7.27 14.90 -14.93
N GLN A 115 -7.40 13.92 -15.82
CA GLN A 115 -7.23 14.13 -17.27
C GLN A 115 -8.21 15.20 -17.80
N LYS A 116 -9.50 15.07 -17.47
CA LYS A 116 -10.54 16.04 -17.87
C LYS A 116 -10.25 17.44 -17.34
N MET A 117 -9.80 17.57 -16.08
CA MET A 117 -9.47 18.87 -15.48
C MET A 117 -8.29 19.55 -16.19
N ILE A 118 -7.28 18.78 -16.60
CA ILE A 118 -6.12 19.30 -17.34
C ILE A 118 -6.57 19.82 -18.71
N GLU A 119 -7.40 19.06 -19.44
CA GLU A 119 -7.93 19.46 -20.74
C GLU A 119 -8.75 20.77 -20.67
N VAL A 120 -9.62 20.89 -19.66
CA VAL A 120 -10.39 22.13 -19.42
C VAL A 120 -9.46 23.31 -19.09
N SER A 121 -8.38 23.07 -18.35
CA SER A 121 -7.41 24.14 -18.01
C SER A 121 -6.63 24.62 -19.24
N LEU A 122 -6.24 23.70 -20.12
CA LEU A 122 -5.52 24.01 -21.37
C LEU A 122 -6.41 24.76 -22.37
N SER A 123 -7.65 24.33 -22.55
CA SER A 123 -8.62 25.02 -23.43
C SER A 123 -8.90 26.45 -22.97
N ARG A 124 -9.08 26.67 -21.66
CA ARG A 124 -9.25 28.02 -21.07
C ARG A 124 -8.02 28.92 -21.28
N GLN A 125 -6.81 28.39 -21.22
CA GLN A 125 -5.60 29.15 -21.49
C GLN A 125 -5.47 29.53 -22.98
N SER A 126 -5.84 28.63 -23.88
CA SER A 126 -5.84 28.90 -25.34
C SER A 126 -6.82 30.01 -25.70
N ASN A 127 -8.01 30.03 -25.10
CA ASN A 127 -9.02 31.06 -25.33
C ASN A 127 -8.68 32.45 -24.73
N ARG A 128 -7.76 32.54 -23.76
CA ARG A 128 -7.30 33.82 -23.18
C ARG A 128 -6.17 34.49 -23.97
N LYS A 129 -5.54 33.77 -24.90
CA LYS A 129 -4.42 34.26 -25.74
C LYS A 129 -4.86 34.67 -27.15
N ARG A 130 -6.15 34.54 -27.47
CA ARG A 130 -6.79 35.04 -28.69
C ARG A 130 -7.59 36.29 -28.34
#